data_AF-A0AAX0KTS8-F1
#
_entry.id   AF-A0AAX0KTS8-F1
#
_cell.length_a   1.000
_cell.length_b   1.000
_cell.length_c   1.000
_cell.angle_alpha   90.00
_cell.angle_beta   90.00
_cell.angle_gamma   90.00
#
_symmetry.space_group_name_H-M   'P 1'
#
loop_
_entity.id
_entity.type
_entity.pdbx_description
1 polymer ?
#
loop_
_entity_poly.entity_id
_entity_poly.type
_entity_poly.pdbx_seq_one_letter_code
_entity_poly.pdbx_strand_id
1 'polypeptide(L)' 'MKKPLRLFVAALSALVVTGVVVIAALTFGFVGWQEFAFAVIVGIVLGIPAGLWTERRIKRNDPFWPPRQA' A
#
# COMPACT_ATOMS: atom_id res chain seq x y z
N MET A 1 -20.46 -5.01 3.07
CA MET A 1 -19.27 -5.76 2.60
C MET A 1 -18.23 -5.76 3.70
N LYS A 2 -17.90 -6.90 4.32
CA LYS A 2 -16.72 -6.99 5.18
C LYS A 2 -15.55 -6.46 4.33
N LYS A 3 -14.79 -5.47 4.84
CA LYS A 3 -13.74 -4.75 4.11
C LYS A 3 -12.33 -5.40 4.21
N PRO A 4 -12.12 -6.69 4.55
CA PRO A 4 -10.80 -7.15 4.94
C PRO A 4 -9.83 -7.12 3.76
N LEU A 5 -10.25 -7.49 2.54
CA LEU A 5 -9.35 -7.49 1.38
C LEU A 5 -8.87 -6.10 1.01
N ARG A 6 -9.78 -5.12 0.93
CA ARG A 6 -9.45 -3.73 0.62
C ARG A 6 -8.46 -3.16 1.62
N LEU A 7 -8.76 -3.33 2.91
CA LEU A 7 -7.91 -2.82 3.98
C LEU A 7 -6.56 -3.53 3.99
N PHE A 8 -6.55 -4.85 3.81
CA PHE A 8 -5.35 -5.67 3.79
C PHE A 8 -4.42 -5.28 2.64
N VAL A 9 -4.93 -5.22 1.39
CA VAL A 9 -4.12 -4.88 0.22
C VAL A 9 -3.62 -3.43 0.30
N ALA A 10 -4.45 -2.49 0.78
CA ALA A 10 -4.03 -1.11 0.99
C ALA A 10 -2.96 -0.98 2.07
N ALA A 11 -3.13 -1.63 3.22
CA ALA A 11 -2.16 -1.61 4.31
C ALA A 11 -0.84 -2.26 3.92
N LEU A 12 -0.90 -3.42 3.25
CA LEU A 12 0.29 -4.14 2.80
C LEU A 12 1.04 -3.34 1.74
N SER A 13 0.33 -2.73 0.79
CA SER A 13 0.94 -1.83 -0.19
C SER A 13 1.59 -0.60 0.46
N ALA A 14 0.95 0.01 1.47
CA ALA A 14 1.52 1.13 2.22
C ALA A 14 2.79 0.74 2.97
N LEU A 15 2.80 -0.42 3.64
CA LEU A 15 3.97 -0.92 4.35
C LEU A 15 5.14 -1.22 3.40
N VAL A 16 4.88 -1.85 2.26
CA VAL A 16 5.92 -2.15 1.26
C VAL A 16 6.52 -0.87 0.71
N VAL A 17 5.70 0.12 0.31
CA VAL A 17 6.21 1.40 -0.21
C VAL A 17 7.00 2.15 0.87
N THR A 18 6.51 2.19 2.11
CA THR A 18 7.23 2.78 3.25
C THR A 18 8.60 2.12 3.41
N GLY A 19 8.64 0.79 3.44
CA GLY A 19 9.88 0.02 3.59
C GLY A 19 10.90 0.32 2.49
N VAL A 20 10.46 0.40 1.23
CA VAL A 20 11.33 0.76 0.09
C VAL A 20 11.95 2.14 0.28
N VAL A 21 11.16 3.13 0.71
CA VAL A 21 11.64 4.50 0.93
C VAL A 21 12.64 4.56 2.10
N VAL A 22 12.35 3.84 3.20
CA VAL A 22 13.28 3.73 4.34
C VAL A 22 14.60 3.09 3.91
N ILE A 23 14.55 1.95 3.22
CA ILE A 23 15.75 1.25 2.75
C ILE A 23 16.57 2.15 1.83
N ALA A 24 15.92 2.85 0.90
CA ALA A 24 16.60 3.79 0.02
C ALA A 24 17.29 4.91 0.81
N ALA A 25 16.57 5.56 1.74
CA ALA A 25 17.13 6.64 2.56
C ALA A 25 18.35 6.18 3.38
N LEU A 26 18.24 5.04 4.05
CA LEU A 26 19.36 4.46 4.83
C LEU A 26 20.54 4.07 3.93
N THR A 27 20.28 3.57 2.73
CA THR A 27 21.33 3.20 1.75
C THR A 27 22.13 4.43 1.30
N PHE A 28 21.48 5.60 1.20
CA PHE A 28 22.16 6.87 0.90
C PHE A 28 22.85 7.50 2.13
N GLY A 29 22.81 6.84 3.29
CA GLY A 29 23.46 7.31 4.52
C GLY A 29 22.62 8.31 5.33
N PHE A 30 21.34 8.49 4.99
CA PHE A 30 20.44 9.32 5.79
C PHE A 30 19.90 8.52 6.98
N VAL A 31 20.33 8.88 8.19
CA VAL A 31 20.02 8.13 9.43
C VAL A 31 19.20 8.95 10.43
N GLY A 32 18.71 10.13 10.02
CA GLY A 32 17.85 10.93 10.88
C GLY A 32 16.48 10.29 11.11
N TRP A 33 15.76 10.81 12.09
CA TRP A 33 14.39 10.35 12.39
C TRP A 33 13.37 10.95 11.40
N GLN A 34 13.71 12.06 10.75
CA GLN A 34 12.88 12.78 9.81
C GLN A 34 12.61 11.95 8.54
N GLU A 35 13.56 11.12 8.15
CA GLU A 35 13.53 10.26 6.97
C GLU A 35 12.52 9.13 7.15
N PHE A 36 12.40 8.61 8.37
CA PHE A 36 11.34 7.67 8.72
C PHE A 36 9.96 8.33 8.68
N ALA A 37 9.83 9.55 9.20
CA ALA A 37 8.57 10.29 9.13
C ALA A 37 8.17 10.58 7.67
N PHE A 38 9.13 11.00 6.85
CA PHE A 38 8.93 11.21 5.42
C PHE A 38 8.55 9.91 4.70
N ALA A 39 9.22 8.80 4.99
CA ALA A 39 8.92 7.51 4.40
C ALA A 39 7.50 7.03 4.72
N VAL A 40 7.03 7.25 5.96
CA VAL A 40 5.63 6.96 6.35
C VAL A 40 4.65 7.81 5.56
N ILE A 41 4.91 9.11 5.42
CA ILE A 41 4.07 10.00 4.62
C ILE A 41 4.01 9.51 3.16
N VAL A 42 5.16 9.23 2.55
CA VAL A 42 5.23 8.73 1.17
C VAL A 42 4.51 7.39 1.03
N GLY A 43 4.70 6.47 1.98
CA GLY A 43 4.04 5.17 1.99
C GLY A 43 2.51 5.25 2.11
N ILE A 44 1.99 6.19 2.90
CA ILE A 44 0.55 6.44 2.99
C ILE A 44 0.03 7.08 1.70
N VAL A 45 0.70 8.14 1.23
CA VAL A 45 0.29 8.93 0.07
C VAL A 45 0.31 8.11 -1.21
N LEU A 46 1.31 7.25 -1.40
CA LEU A 46 1.45 6.43 -2.62
C LEU A 46 0.91 5.01 -2.43
N GLY A 47 1.13 4.40 -1.27
CA GLY A 47 0.78 2.99 -1.05
C GLY A 47 -0.71 2.73 -0.87
N ILE A 48 -1.47 3.65 -0.27
CA ILE A 48 -2.93 3.51 -0.19
C ILE A 48 -3.57 3.55 -1.59
N PRO A 49 -3.32 4.56 -2.45
CA PRO A 49 -3.91 4.57 -3.80
C PRO A 49 -3.40 3.39 -4.65
N ALA A 50 -2.14 2.99 -4.51
CA ALA A 50 -1.61 1.81 -5.19
C ALA A 50 -2.37 0.53 -4.76
N GLY A 51 -2.57 0.31 -3.46
CA GLY A 51 -3.31 -0.85 -2.97
C GLY A 51 -4.78 -0.85 -3.37
N LEU A 52 -5.44 0.31 -3.41
CA LEU A 52 -6.81 0.44 -3.93
C LEU A 52 -6.88 0.15 -5.45
N TRP A 53 -5.88 0.56 -6.22
CA TRP A 53 -5.80 0.25 -7.63
C TRP A 53 -5.59 -1.24 -7.86
N THR A 54 -4.71 -1.87 -7.09
CA THR A 54 -4.46 -3.32 -7.11
C THR A 54 -5.72 -4.11 -6.75
N GLU A 55 -6.46 -3.70 -5.72
CA GLU A 55 -7.75 -4.33 -5.39
C GLU A 55 -8.72 -4.27 -6.57
N ARG A 56 -8.86 -3.10 -7.21
CA ARG A 56 -9.74 -2.93 -8.37
C ARG A 56 -9.29 -3.81 -9.54
N ARG A 57 -7.98 -3.94 -9.75
CA ARG A 57 -7.38 -4.80 -10.78
C ARG A 57 -7.65 -6.28 -10.51
N ILE A 58 -7.46 -6.74 -9.27
CA ILE A 58 -7.75 -8.12 -8.86
C ILE A 58 -9.22 -8.44 -9.16
N LYS A 59 -10.16 -7.60 -8.69
CA LYS A 59 -11.59 -7.82 -8.92
C LYS A 59 -11.99 -7.78 -10.39
N ARG A 60 -11.32 -6.97 -11.21
CA ARG A 60 -11.62 -6.87 -12.65
C ARG A 60 -11.16 -8.10 -13.42
N ASN A 61 -10.05 -8.70 -12.99
CA ASN A 61 -9.41 -9.82 -13.68
C ASN A 61 -9.82 -11.19 -13.12
N ASP A 62 -10.55 -11.23 -12.00
CA ASP A 62 -11.03 -12.47 -11.40
C ASP A 62 -12.38 -12.89 -12.01
N PRO A 63 -12.42 -13.95 -12.85
CA PRO A 63 -13.63 -14.41 -13.52
C PRO A 63 -14.64 -15.06 -12.55
N PHE A 64 -14.21 -15.43 -11.34
CA PHE A 64 -15.06 -16.05 -10.32
C PHE A 64 -15.43 -15.07 -9.20
N TRP A 65 -15.18 -13.77 -9.38
CA TRP A 65 -15.46 -12.77 -8.35
C TRP A 65 -16.97 -12.76 -8.03
N PRO A 66 -17.39 -13.05 -6.78
CA PRO A 66 -18.81 -13.18 -6.47
C PRO A 66 -19.56 -11.87 -6.74
N PRO A 67 -20.77 -11.94 -7.35
CA PRO A 67 -21.56 -10.76 -7.64
C PRO A 67 -21.87 -10.01 -6.35
N ARG A 68 -21.92 -8.67 -6.46
CA ARG A 68 -22.24 -7.78 -5.34
C ARG A 68 -23.61 -8.16 -4.80
N GLN A 69 -23.65 -8.87 -3.68
CA GLN A 69 -24.89 -9.09 -2.94
C GLN A 69 -25.42 -7.71 -2.52
N ALA A 70 -26.56 -7.35 -3.10
CA ALA A 70 -27.28 -6.10 -2.87
C ALA A 70 -27.81 -6.03 -1.43
#